data_AF-A0A0S1SAZ7-F1
#
_entry.id   AF-A0A0S1SAZ7-F1
#
_cell.length_a   1.000
_cell.length_b   1.000
_cell.length_c   1.000
_cell.angle_alpha   90.00
_cell.angle_beta   90.00
_cell.angle_gamma   90.00
#
_symmetry.space_group_name_H-M   'P 1'
#
loop_
_entity.id
_entity.type
_entity.pdbx_description
1 polymer ?
#
loop_
_entity_poly.entity_id
_entity_poly.type
_entity_poly.pdbx_seq_one_letter_code
_entity_poly.pdbx_strand_id
1 'polypeptide(L)'
;MKKFALFMAMAVLLTIFACSKIAENNDPVIGIWSDETISAKTSTKGPTGRQEWIFNDAYLGRYHNYQGHEIKVQTDFKWKKTDDVYIISYPGTDFKDDIVTMEESEEGIVLLAIEEEEILAVRE
;
A
#
# COMPACT_ATOMS: atom_id res chain seq x y z
N MET A 1 33.84 34.52 -21.27
CA MET A 1 33.66 33.12 -21.72
C MET A 1 33.88 32.09 -20.61
N LYS A 2 35.02 32.09 -19.87
CA LYS A 2 35.26 31.13 -18.76
C LYS A 2 34.16 31.08 -17.69
N LYS A 3 33.63 32.24 -17.27
CA LYS A 3 32.55 32.32 -16.27
C LYS A 3 31.21 31.75 -16.76
N PHE A 4 30.94 31.86 -18.06
CA PHE A 4 29.71 31.34 -18.69
C PHE A 4 29.79 29.82 -18.85
N ALA A 5 30.96 29.30 -19.23
CA ALA A 5 31.23 27.86 -19.27
C ALA A 5 31.12 27.24 -17.87
N LEU A 6 31.60 27.92 -16.82
CA LEU A 6 31.47 27.46 -15.44
C LEU A 6 30.00 27.40 -14.98
N PHE A 7 29.21 28.40 -15.35
CA PHE A 7 27.78 28.45 -15.03
C PHE A 7 26.99 27.34 -15.74
N MET A 8 27.34 27.09 -17.01
CA MET A 8 26.71 26.01 -17.79
C MET A 8 27.10 24.63 -17.25
N ALA A 9 28.35 24.44 -16.84
CA ALA A 9 28.79 23.22 -16.17
C ALA A 9 28.04 23.00 -14.84
N MET A 10 27.83 24.06 -14.04
CA MET A 10 27.06 23.98 -12.80
C MET A 10 25.57 23.65 -13.06
N ALA A 11 24.98 24.24 -14.10
CA ALA A 11 23.60 23.94 -14.48
C ALA A 11 23.41 22.48 -14.91
N VAL A 12 24.35 21.92 -15.68
CA VAL A 12 24.34 20.50 -16.08
C VAL A 12 24.50 19.58 -14.87
N LEU A 13 25.39 19.91 -13.94
CA LEU A 13 25.56 19.15 -12.70
C LEU A 13 24.28 19.13 -11.84
N LEU A 14 23.53 20.24 -11.77
CA LEU A 14 22.27 20.26 -11.03
C LEU A 14 21.18 19.36 -11.66
N THR A 15 21.16 19.23 -12.99
CA THR A 15 20.16 18.38 -13.67
C THR A 15 20.40 16.88 -13.50
N ILE A 16 21.65 16.43 -13.31
CA ILE A 16 21.95 15.00 -13.10
C ILE A 16 21.63 14.53 -11.67
N PHE A 17 21.74 15.40 -10.67
CA PHE A 17 21.39 15.07 -9.27
C PHE A 17 19.89 15.19 -8.97
N ALA A 18 19.14 15.87 -9.84
CA ALA A 18 17.69 16.00 -9.73
C ALA A 18 16.92 14.78 -10.28
N CYS A 19 17.62 13.75 -10.77
CA CYS A 19 17.00 12.50 -11.18
C CYS A 19 16.52 11.76 -9.93
N SER A 20 15.22 11.84 -9.64
CA SER A 20 14.59 11.03 -8.59
C SER A 20 14.90 9.56 -8.87
N LYS A 21 15.35 8.83 -7.85
CA LYS A 21 15.45 7.37 -7.96
C LYS A 21 14.06 6.84 -8.30
N ILE A 22 13.99 5.98 -9.32
CA ILE A 22 12.77 5.24 -9.64
C ILE A 22 12.55 4.27 -8.49
N ALA A 23 11.35 4.27 -7.92
CA ALA A 23 11.01 3.35 -6.85
C ALA A 23 11.01 1.91 -7.37
N GLU A 24 11.58 0.98 -6.60
CA GLU A 24 11.57 -0.44 -6.97
C GLU A 24 10.18 -1.03 -6.70
N ASN A 25 9.54 -1.55 -7.75
CA ASN A 25 8.22 -2.18 -7.69
C ASN A 25 8.33 -3.72 -7.74
N ASN A 26 9.05 -4.28 -6.77
CA ASN A 26 9.37 -5.71 -6.68
C ASN A 26 9.20 -6.27 -5.26
N ASP A 27 8.58 -5.51 -4.34
CA ASP A 27 8.33 -5.98 -2.98
C ASP A 27 7.30 -7.13 -3.01
N PRO A 28 7.49 -8.20 -2.22
CA PRO A 28 6.54 -9.33 -2.16
C PRO A 28 5.09 -8.95 -1.87
N VAL A 29 4.84 -7.81 -1.21
CA VAL A 29 3.49 -7.33 -0.92
C VAL A 29 2.71 -6.97 -2.19
N ILE A 30 3.39 -6.67 -3.31
CA ILE A 30 2.77 -6.36 -4.60
C ILE A 30 1.88 -7.51 -5.05
N GLY A 31 0.61 -7.24 -5.30
CA GLY A 31 -0.42 -8.24 -5.61
C GLY A 31 -1.80 -7.87 -5.08
N ILE A 32 -2.74 -8.80 -5.23
CA ILE A 32 -4.10 -8.68 -4.71
C ILE A 32 -4.20 -9.48 -3.42
N TRP A 33 -4.80 -8.88 -2.40
CA TRP A 33 -5.09 -9.48 -1.12
C TRP A 33 -6.57 -9.29 -0.85
N SER A 34 -7.25 -10.30 -0.34
CA SER A 34 -8.68 -10.22 -0.08
C SER A 34 -9.07 -10.79 1.29
N ASP A 35 -10.11 -10.21 1.86
CA ASP A 35 -10.85 -10.82 2.95
C ASP A 35 -12.23 -11.22 2.42
N GLU A 36 -12.41 -12.54 2.27
CA GLU A 36 -13.68 -13.13 1.86
C GLU A 36 -14.59 -13.42 3.06
N THR A 37 -14.09 -13.33 4.29
CA THR A 37 -14.93 -13.53 5.45
C THR A 37 -15.88 -12.35 5.60
N ILE A 38 -17.18 -12.64 5.60
CA ILE A 38 -18.23 -11.71 6.01
C ILE A 38 -18.09 -11.54 7.55
N SER A 39 -16.93 -11.10 8.03
CA SER A 39 -16.70 -10.96 9.45
C SER A 39 -17.23 -9.60 9.89
N ALA A 40 -18.49 -9.60 10.32
CA ALA A 40 -19.05 -8.57 11.17
C ALA A 40 -18.39 -8.63 12.57
N LYS A 41 -17.08 -8.39 12.63
CA LYS A 41 -16.14 -8.38 13.77
C LYS A 41 -14.79 -8.13 13.07
N THR A 42 -14.24 -6.92 13.04
CA THR A 42 -13.64 -6.24 14.20
C THR A 42 -13.61 -4.72 13.97
N SER A 43 -13.70 -3.97 15.07
CA SER A 43 -13.68 -2.51 15.15
C SER A 43 -14.93 -1.76 14.67
N THR A 44 -15.31 -0.79 15.48
CA THR A 44 -16.53 0.00 15.40
C THR A 44 -16.47 0.89 14.13
N LYS A 45 -17.17 0.48 13.05
CA LYS A 45 -17.43 1.21 11.76
C LYS A 45 -16.77 0.65 10.46
N GLY A 46 -16.43 -0.64 10.37
CA GLY A 46 -16.00 -1.24 9.09
C GLY A 46 -17.15 -1.49 8.08
N PRO A 47 -16.93 -1.37 6.75
CA PRO A 47 -17.94 -1.65 5.72
C PRO A 47 -18.20 -3.17 5.55
N THR A 48 -19.46 -3.55 5.38
CA THR A 48 -19.89 -4.96 5.22
C THR A 48 -19.62 -5.49 3.81
N GLY A 49 -18.99 -6.66 3.69
CA GLY A 49 -18.79 -7.38 2.42
C GLY A 49 -17.31 -7.63 2.10
N ARG A 50 -17.01 -8.25 0.94
CA ARG A 50 -15.64 -8.62 0.53
C ARG A 50 -14.77 -7.38 0.44
N GLN A 51 -13.56 -7.46 0.96
CA GLN A 51 -12.58 -6.38 0.92
C GLN A 51 -11.36 -6.81 0.09
N GLU A 52 -10.79 -5.90 -0.67
CA GLU A 52 -9.58 -6.15 -1.46
C GLU A 52 -8.57 -5.03 -1.28
N TRP A 53 -7.32 -5.41 -1.06
CA TRP A 53 -6.16 -4.54 -1.07
C TRP A 53 -5.28 -4.90 -2.26
N ILE A 54 -5.24 -4.01 -3.24
CA ILE A 54 -4.52 -4.19 -4.48
C ILE A 54 -3.25 -3.33 -4.43
N PHE A 55 -2.11 -3.94 -4.13
CA PHE A 55 -0.80 -3.30 -4.14
C PHE A 55 -0.30 -3.24 -5.58
N ASN A 56 -0.61 -2.14 -6.27
CA ASN A 56 -0.36 -1.96 -7.71
C ASN A 56 1.08 -1.53 -8.04
N ASP A 57 1.65 -0.68 -7.19
CA ASP A 57 2.95 -0.06 -7.44
C ASP A 57 3.68 0.22 -6.11
N ALA A 58 4.96 0.54 -6.21
CA ALA A 58 5.76 0.97 -5.09
C ALA A 58 5.07 2.13 -4.38
N TYR A 59 4.72 1.89 -3.11
CA TYR A 59 4.06 2.83 -2.21
C TYR A 59 2.64 3.26 -2.57
N LEU A 60 2.01 2.67 -3.59
CA LEU A 60 0.65 2.97 -4.03
C LEU A 60 -0.18 1.70 -4.23
N GLY A 61 -1.45 1.76 -3.86
CA GLY A 61 -2.40 0.68 -4.09
C GLY A 61 -3.83 1.19 -4.12
N ARG A 62 -4.77 0.25 -4.24
CA ARG A 62 -6.19 0.52 -4.26
C ARG A 62 -6.95 -0.43 -3.35
N TYR A 63 -7.81 0.14 -2.54
CA TYR A 63 -8.75 -0.58 -1.71
C TYR A 63 -10.11 -0.64 -2.38
N HIS A 64 -10.73 -1.83 -2.39
CA HIS A 64 -12.12 -2.02 -2.76
C HIS A 64 -12.89 -2.64 -1.59
N ASN A 65 -14.12 -2.17 -1.39
CA ASN A 65 -15.13 -2.87 -0.62
C ASN A 65 -16.31 -3.20 -1.54
N TYR A 66 -16.70 -4.46 -1.55
CA TYR A 66 -17.78 -4.99 -2.38
C TYR A 66 -19.02 -5.28 -1.55
N GLN A 67 -20.19 -5.01 -2.12
CA GLN A 67 -21.45 -5.54 -1.64
C GLN A 67 -22.02 -6.48 -2.71
N GLY A 68 -21.78 -7.79 -2.56
CA GLY A 68 -22.02 -8.76 -3.61
C GLY A 68 -20.98 -8.62 -4.72
N HIS A 69 -21.42 -8.31 -5.95
CA HIS A 69 -20.56 -8.13 -7.13
C HIS A 69 -20.30 -6.65 -7.47
N GLU A 70 -20.74 -5.72 -6.62
CA GLU A 70 -20.65 -4.28 -6.87
C GLU A 70 -19.68 -3.60 -5.90
N ILE A 71 -18.76 -2.79 -6.42
CA ILE A 71 -17.85 -1.96 -5.62
C ILE A 71 -18.63 -0.81 -4.99
N LYS A 72 -18.70 -0.78 -3.66
CA LYS A 72 -19.35 0.28 -2.87
C LYS A 72 -18.38 1.32 -2.36
N VAL A 73 -17.16 0.91 -2.03
CA VAL A 73 -16.07 1.82 -1.68
C VAL A 73 -14.89 1.50 -2.57
N GLN A 74 -14.31 2.55 -3.15
CA GLN A 74 -13.05 2.49 -3.85
C GLN A 74 -12.23 3.70 -3.43
N THR A 75 -11.05 3.45 -2.89
CA THR A 75 -10.09 4.52 -2.58
C THR A 75 -8.69 4.05 -2.90
N ASP A 76 -7.85 4.96 -3.36
CA ASP A 76 -6.43 4.67 -3.43
C ASP A 76 -5.85 4.70 -2.01
N PHE A 77 -4.83 3.89 -1.77
CA PHE A 77 -4.06 3.90 -0.53
C PHE A 77 -2.58 4.11 -0.83
N LYS A 78 -1.87 4.62 0.17
CA LYS A 78 -0.41 4.66 0.17
C LYS A 78 0.08 3.61 1.14
N TRP A 79 1.18 2.97 0.80
CA TRP A 79 1.83 2.04 1.72
C TRP A 79 3.31 2.38 1.86
N LYS A 80 3.89 2.00 3.00
CA LYS A 80 5.33 2.03 3.21
C LYS A 80 5.73 0.82 4.02
N LYS A 81 6.97 0.38 3.83
CA LYS A 81 7.57 -0.71 4.59
C LYS A 81 8.68 -0.16 5.48
N THR A 82 8.65 -0.52 6.75
CA THR A 82 9.74 -0.29 7.71
C THR A 82 10.10 -1.63 8.30
N ASP A 83 11.30 -2.12 8.00
CA ASP A 83 11.71 -3.50 8.26
C ASP A 83 10.71 -4.50 7.62
N ASP A 84 10.03 -5.32 8.41
CA ASP A 84 9.01 -6.29 7.94
C ASP A 84 7.57 -5.81 8.17
N VAL A 85 7.39 -4.56 8.62
CA VAL A 85 6.08 -3.97 8.91
C VAL A 85 5.64 -3.08 7.75
N TYR A 86 4.43 -3.32 7.25
CA TYR A 86 3.76 -2.48 6.27
C TYR A 86 2.76 -1.57 6.98
N ILE A 87 2.75 -0.30 6.58
CA ILE A 87 1.77 0.69 7.04
C ILE A 87 0.98 1.12 5.81
N ILE A 88 -0.31 0.80 5.78
CA ILE A 88 -1.27 1.15 4.74
C ILE A 88 -2.08 2.34 5.23
N SER A 89 -2.13 3.40 4.45
CA SER A 89 -2.82 4.65 4.79
C SER A 89 -3.78 5.04 3.68
N TYR A 90 -4.91 5.64 4.04
CA TYR A 90 -6.01 5.96 3.12
C TYR A 90 -6.25 7.47 3.00
N PRO A 91 -5.41 8.22 2.27
CA PRO A 91 -5.56 9.67 2.16
C PRO A 91 -6.92 10.07 1.61
N GLY A 92 -7.60 10.98 2.31
CA GLY A 92 -8.91 11.49 1.89
C GLY A 92 -10.09 10.69 2.42
N THR A 93 -9.87 9.71 3.29
CA THR A 93 -10.91 9.03 4.06
C THR A 93 -10.68 9.21 5.57
N ASP A 94 -11.66 8.81 6.38
CA ASP A 94 -11.54 8.73 7.84
C ASP A 94 -11.07 7.34 8.30
N PHE A 95 -10.53 6.52 7.39
CA PHE A 95 -10.04 5.18 7.73
C PHE A 95 -8.77 5.29 8.56
N LYS A 96 -8.62 4.38 9.51
CA LYS A 96 -7.37 4.23 10.23
C LYS A 96 -6.32 3.62 9.32
N ASP A 97 -5.06 3.85 9.65
CA ASP A 97 -3.97 3.13 9.00
C ASP A 97 -4.00 1.66 9.44
N ASP A 98 -3.79 0.74 8.50
CA ASP A 98 -3.55 -0.67 8.82
C ASP A 98 -2.05 -0.87 9.00
N ILE A 99 -1.67 -1.48 10.13
CA ILE A 99 -0.29 -1.81 10.44
C ILE A 99 -0.18 -3.34 10.45
N VAL A 100 0.50 -3.89 9.43
CA VAL A 100 0.48 -5.33 9.16
C VAL A 100 1.87 -5.93 8.94
N THR A 101 2.00 -7.21 9.25
CA THR A 101 3.11 -8.08 8.80
C THR A 101 2.63 -9.03 7.70
N MET A 102 3.56 -9.51 6.88
CA MET A 102 3.29 -10.54 5.89
C MET A 102 3.80 -11.89 6.38
N GLU A 103 2.91 -12.87 6.54
CA GLU A 103 3.22 -14.14 7.20
C GLU A 103 2.68 -15.35 6.43
N GLU A 104 3.25 -16.53 6.64
CA GLU A 104 2.69 -17.79 6.16
C GLU A 104 1.73 -18.37 7.21
N SER A 105 0.56 -18.82 6.77
CA SER A 105 -0.49 -19.42 7.61
C SER A 105 -1.06 -20.68 6.96
N GLU A 106 -1.98 -21.36 7.65
CA GLU A 106 -2.71 -22.50 7.08
C GLU A 106 -3.59 -22.10 5.88
N GLU A 107 -4.00 -20.83 5.78
CA GLU A 107 -4.83 -20.26 4.70
C GLU A 107 -4.01 -19.74 3.52
N GLY A 108 -2.67 -19.75 3.63
CA GLY A 108 -1.75 -19.20 2.64
C GLY A 108 -0.91 -18.06 3.20
N ILE A 109 -0.41 -17.19 2.33
CA ILE A 109 0.31 -15.97 2.75
C ILE A 109 -0.74 -14.93 3.15
N VAL A 110 -0.57 -14.31 4.33
CA VAL A 110 -1.54 -13.38 4.92
C VAL A 110 -0.91 -12.03 5.26
N LEU A 111 -1.75 -11.00 5.31
CA LEU A 111 -1.48 -9.76 6.04
C LEU A 111 -2.07 -9.89 7.44
N LEU A 112 -1.23 -9.90 8.47
CA LEU A 112 -1.65 -9.97 9.86
C LEU A 112 -1.63 -8.57 10.48
N ALA A 113 -2.75 -8.11 11.01
CA ALA A 113 -2.86 -6.83 11.71
C ALA A 113 -2.20 -6.93 13.09
N ILE A 114 -1.18 -6.08 13.33
CA ILE A 114 -0.34 -6.18 14.53
C ILE A 114 -1.10 -5.79 15.80
N GLU A 115 -1.96 -4.76 15.73
CA GLU A 115 -2.69 -4.28 16.91
C GLU A 115 -3.82 -5.23 17.33
N GLU A 116 -4.49 -5.83 16.35
CA GLU A 116 -5.62 -6.73 16.56
C GLU A 116 -5.21 -8.20 16.72
N GLU A 117 -4.00 -8.57 16.28
CA GLU A 117 -3.54 -9.97 16.16
C GLU A 117 -4.49 -10.83 15.30
N GLU A 118 -5.09 -10.22 14.27
CA GLU A 118 -6.07 -10.84 13.38
C GLU A 118 -5.63 -10.78 11.91
N ILE A 119 -6.03 -11.77 11.12
CA ILE A 119 -5.78 -11.77 9.67
C ILE A 119 -6.60 -10.64 9.04
N LEU A 120 -5.93 -9.69 8.41
CA LEU A 120 -6.57 -8.61 7.65
C LEU A 120 -6.99 -9.10 6.26
N ALA A 121 -6.12 -9.83 5.58
CA ALA A 121 -6.36 -10.31 4.22
C ALA A 121 -5.46 -11.51 3.87
N VAL A 122 -5.96 -12.37 2.99
CA VAL A 122 -5.22 -13.51 2.42
C VAL A 122 -4.79 -13.17 1.01
N ARG A 123 -3.59 -13.61 0.62
CA ARG A 123 -3.06 -13.45 -0.74
C ARG A 123 -3.92 -14.23 -1.75
N GLU A 124 -4.35 -13.56 -2.83
CA GLU A 124 -4.99 -14.22 -3.98
C GLU A 124 -3.99 -15.00 -4.86
#